data_AF-M5RKB2-F1
#
_entry.id   AF-M5RKB2-F1
#
_cell.length_a   1.000
_cell.length_b   1.000
_cell.length_c   1.000
_cell.angle_alpha   90.00
_cell.angle_beta   90.00
_cell.angle_gamma   90.00
#
_symmetry.space_group_name_H-M   'P 1'
#
loop_
_entity.id
_entity.type
_entity.pdbx_description
1 polymer ?
#
loop_
_entity_poly.entity_id
_entity_poly.type
_entity_poly.pdbx_seq_one_letter_code
_entity_poly.pdbx_strand_id
1 'polypeptide(L)'
;MESMRPILIAGAFCATLVATSHVNVADAQAPPPQGMGLPAGSTPPSLQQNPAASQPAARPQPNGQVTGGGELPRNAGQEHRVYDLTAYTRYLTQHDRPEQAVIDWILRETGTDVWFTEPFGFMSATRDQLSVYHTPEVHQVVAGIVDRFIAGDIQPQVLHLRLMTVGNPNWRARAHMLMTHVPVDSPGVQAWLLSKENAAVVLNMLRQRTDAREVQGVDLPIFNGQTEKLSRTRGRNYVRNVRESPQGWPPYEPETGEVQEGYRLSLSPLLTTNNSVIDVMIKAEIDQVDKFNHVDLELPLRNQQVHRTRIDVPQVVSWRLHERFRWESDKVLLLSCGVVASPERPGGSSFMNLDMLTGNTSGRADALMFVEFRGRASENLTTNPIAPRTATAVPFDAPHRGRY
;
A
#
# COMPACT_ATOMS: atom_id res chain seq x y z
N MET A 1 -7.38 -57.50 17.83
CA MET A 1 -7.78 -58.10 16.55
C MET A 1 -9.06 -57.42 16.14
N GLU A 2 -8.96 -56.28 15.46
CA GLU A 2 -10.08 -55.67 14.74
C GLU A 2 -9.48 -54.65 13.77
N SER A 3 -9.57 -55.00 12.49
CA SER A 3 -9.07 -54.23 11.36
C SER A 3 -10.09 -53.14 11.02
N MET A 4 -9.66 -51.89 10.94
CA MET A 4 -10.46 -50.84 10.32
C MET A 4 -9.67 -50.18 9.19
N ARG A 5 -10.28 -50.25 8.01
CA ARG A 5 -9.77 -49.84 6.69
C ARG A 5 -9.65 -48.31 6.59
N PRO A 6 -8.70 -47.78 5.81
CA PRO A 6 -8.69 -46.37 5.45
C PRO A 6 -9.62 -46.12 4.26
N ILE A 7 -10.46 -45.09 4.36
CA ILE A 7 -11.26 -44.54 3.25
C ILE A 7 -10.41 -43.47 2.56
N LEU A 8 -10.02 -43.76 1.32
CA LEU A 8 -9.54 -42.81 0.32
C LEU A 8 -10.74 -41.99 -0.19
N ILE A 9 -10.67 -40.66 -0.11
CA ILE A 9 -11.51 -39.78 -0.94
C ILE A 9 -10.58 -38.96 -1.84
N ALA A 10 -10.87 -39.10 -3.13
CA ALA A 10 -10.11 -38.61 -4.26
C ALA A 10 -10.23 -37.09 -4.44
N GLY A 11 -9.19 -36.53 -5.06
CA GLY A 11 -9.07 -35.11 -5.37
C GLY A 11 -10.00 -34.66 -6.47
N ALA A 12 -10.45 -33.40 -6.35
CA ALA A 12 -11.08 -32.66 -7.41
C ALA A 12 -10.12 -31.56 -7.87
N PHE A 13 -9.58 -31.76 -9.07
CA PHE A 13 -8.89 -30.76 -9.87
C PHE A 13 -9.87 -29.61 -10.20
N CYS A 14 -9.53 -28.38 -9.83
CA CYS A 14 -10.24 -27.20 -10.31
C CYS A 14 -9.41 -26.58 -11.44
N ALA A 15 -9.90 -26.72 -12.67
CA ALA A 15 -9.24 -26.25 -13.89
C ALA A 15 -9.53 -24.76 -14.13
N THR A 16 -8.44 -24.03 -14.39
CA THR A 16 -8.37 -22.64 -14.81
C THR A 16 -9.03 -22.44 -16.18
N LEU A 17 -9.99 -21.52 -16.30
CA LEU A 17 -10.53 -21.08 -17.58
C LEU A 17 -9.96 -19.71 -17.94
N VAL A 18 -9.10 -19.67 -18.96
CA VAL A 18 -8.58 -18.45 -19.59
C VAL A 18 -9.48 -18.13 -20.78
N ALA A 19 -10.16 -16.98 -20.75
CA ALA A 19 -10.93 -16.48 -21.89
C ALA A 19 -10.02 -15.66 -22.81
N THR A 20 -9.75 -16.18 -24.01
CA THR A 20 -9.09 -15.47 -25.11
C THR A 20 -10.14 -14.84 -26.03
N SER A 21 -10.15 -13.51 -26.13
CA SER A 21 -10.96 -12.77 -27.09
C SER A 21 -10.24 -12.66 -28.43
N HIS A 22 -10.80 -13.27 -29.47
CA HIS A 22 -10.38 -13.10 -30.86
C HIS A 22 -11.18 -11.98 -31.53
N VAL A 23 -10.48 -10.99 -32.10
CA VAL A 23 -11.06 -9.95 -32.97
C VAL A 23 -10.82 -10.37 -34.43
N ASN A 24 -11.92 -10.57 -35.18
CA ASN A 24 -11.90 -10.81 -36.63
C ASN A 24 -11.90 -9.47 -37.37
N VAL A 25 -10.90 -9.25 -38.23
CA VAL A 25 -10.87 -8.15 -39.21
C VAL A 25 -11.18 -8.77 -40.57
N ALA A 26 -12.24 -8.30 -41.21
CA ALA A 26 -12.59 -8.68 -42.58
C ALA A 26 -12.26 -7.53 -43.54
N ASP A 27 -11.59 -7.90 -44.63
CA ASP A 27 -11.17 -7.09 -45.77
C ASP A 27 -12.30 -6.34 -46.49
N ALA A 28 -12.00 -5.17 -47.04
CA ALA A 28 -12.70 -4.61 -48.20
C ALA A 28 -11.76 -3.80 -49.10
N GLN A 29 -11.63 -4.28 -50.33
CA GLN A 29 -10.84 -3.80 -51.47
C GLN A 29 -11.21 -2.39 -51.99
N ALA A 30 -10.19 -1.66 -52.47
CA ALA A 30 -10.30 -0.52 -53.39
C ALA A 30 -10.30 -1.00 -54.87
N PRO A 31 -10.88 -0.26 -55.84
CA PRO A 31 -10.06 0.53 -56.82
C PRO A 31 -10.82 1.75 -57.48
N PRO A 32 -10.31 2.47 -58.52
CA PRO A 32 -9.05 3.23 -58.65
C PRO A 32 -9.30 4.65 -59.32
N PRO A 33 -8.37 5.35 -60.05
CA PRO A 33 -8.22 6.82 -59.96
C PRO A 33 -8.49 7.60 -61.27
N GLN A 34 -8.50 8.95 -61.23
CA GLN A 34 -8.28 9.97 -62.29
C GLN A 34 -9.07 11.26 -61.93
N GLY A 35 -8.66 12.50 -62.10
CA GLY A 35 -7.47 13.14 -62.67
C GLY A 35 -7.39 14.61 -62.20
N MET A 36 -6.24 15.23 -62.46
CA MET A 36 -5.82 16.58 -62.00
C MET A 36 -6.50 17.71 -62.78
N GLY A 37 -6.91 18.79 -62.08
CA GLY A 37 -7.28 20.08 -62.69
C GLY A 37 -7.78 21.12 -61.67
N LEU A 38 -7.02 22.20 -61.45
CA LEU A 38 -7.43 23.45 -60.79
C LEU A 38 -7.65 24.52 -61.91
N PRO A 39 -8.49 25.58 -61.78
CA PRO A 39 -8.43 26.54 -60.67
C PRO A 39 -9.69 27.34 -60.26
N ALA A 40 -9.51 28.07 -59.15
CA ALA A 40 -10.02 29.41 -58.77
C ALA A 40 -11.54 29.70 -58.63
N GLY A 41 -11.92 30.02 -57.39
CA GLY A 41 -12.85 31.10 -57.09
C GLY A 41 -14.33 30.74 -57.00
N SER A 42 -14.78 30.23 -55.85
CA SER A 42 -16.14 30.51 -55.35
C SER A 42 -16.26 30.09 -53.88
N THR A 43 -16.46 31.09 -53.03
CA THR A 43 -16.77 30.95 -51.62
C THR A 43 -18.10 30.22 -51.45
N PRO A 44 -18.18 29.10 -50.71
CA PRO A 44 -19.45 28.43 -50.46
C PRO A 44 -20.32 29.23 -49.46
N PRO A 45 -21.65 29.26 -49.67
CA PRO A 45 -22.57 30.14 -48.99
C PRO A 45 -23.04 29.48 -47.68
N SER A 46 -22.32 29.65 -46.58
CA SER A 46 -22.77 29.12 -45.27
C SER A 46 -22.79 30.15 -44.16
N LEU A 47 -22.66 31.45 -44.47
CA LEU A 47 -22.66 32.54 -43.49
C LEU A 47 -23.76 33.59 -43.70
N GLN A 48 -24.88 33.25 -44.34
CA GLN A 48 -26.04 34.15 -44.44
C GLN A 48 -27.37 33.39 -44.25
N GLN A 49 -27.82 33.36 -42.97
CA GLN A 49 -29.20 33.53 -42.44
C GLN A 49 -30.36 32.66 -43.02
N ASN A 50 -31.33 32.11 -42.29
CA ASN A 50 -31.84 32.21 -40.90
C ASN A 50 -32.79 30.97 -40.66
N PRO A 51 -33.51 30.81 -39.53
CA PRO A 51 -33.72 29.52 -38.86
C PRO A 51 -34.98 28.77 -39.32
N ALA A 52 -34.81 27.52 -39.75
CA ALA A 52 -35.89 26.56 -39.90
C ALA A 52 -35.66 25.39 -38.95
N ALA A 53 -36.45 25.37 -37.87
CA ALA A 53 -36.67 24.30 -36.90
C ALA A 53 -35.77 23.05 -37.01
N SER A 54 -34.55 23.15 -36.48
CA SER A 54 -33.79 21.99 -36.06
C SER A 54 -34.53 21.36 -34.88
N GLN A 55 -35.11 20.17 -35.07
CA GLN A 55 -35.52 19.34 -33.95
C GLN A 55 -34.31 19.22 -33.00
N PRO A 56 -34.46 19.55 -31.71
CA PRO A 56 -33.34 19.39 -30.79
C PRO A 56 -32.99 17.90 -30.77
N ALA A 57 -31.75 17.58 -31.14
CA ALA A 57 -31.19 16.25 -30.90
C ALA A 57 -31.44 15.93 -29.43
N ALA A 58 -32.29 14.93 -29.18
CA ALA A 58 -32.67 14.55 -27.84
C ALA A 58 -31.38 14.24 -27.07
N ARG A 59 -31.06 15.09 -26.08
CA ARG A 59 -30.03 14.78 -25.09
C ARG A 59 -30.33 13.37 -24.58
N PRO A 60 -29.37 12.43 -24.58
CA PRO A 60 -29.60 11.11 -24.01
C PRO A 60 -30.16 11.31 -22.60
N GLN A 61 -31.43 10.95 -22.43
CA GLN A 61 -32.09 11.07 -21.14
C GLN A 61 -31.36 10.12 -20.19
N PRO A 62 -30.99 10.56 -18.98
CA PRO A 62 -30.39 9.67 -18.02
C PRO A 62 -31.35 8.51 -17.75
N ASN A 63 -30.89 7.26 -17.87
CA ASN A 63 -31.66 6.05 -17.56
C ASN A 63 -32.04 5.92 -16.07
N GLY A 64 -31.86 6.98 -15.27
CA GLY A 64 -32.24 7.03 -13.87
C GLY A 64 -33.66 7.58 -13.71
N GLN A 65 -34.54 6.81 -13.09
CA GLN A 65 -35.88 7.26 -12.73
C GLN A 65 -35.80 8.00 -11.38
N VAL A 66 -36.16 9.28 -11.34
CA VAL A 66 -36.29 10.02 -10.08
C VAL A 66 -37.61 9.58 -9.44
N THR A 67 -37.53 8.67 -8.48
CA THR A 67 -38.69 8.32 -7.65
C THR A 67 -38.99 9.48 -6.70
N GLY A 68 -40.24 9.95 -6.68
CA GLY A 68 -40.66 11.08 -5.86
C GLY A 68 -40.61 10.77 -4.36
N GLY A 69 -39.43 10.92 -3.74
CA GLY A 69 -39.25 11.04 -2.28
C GLY A 69 -39.94 9.97 -1.43
N GLY A 70 -40.05 8.73 -1.91
CA GLY A 70 -40.69 7.63 -1.19
C GLY A 70 -39.89 7.17 0.03
N GLU A 71 -40.55 6.44 0.95
CA GLU A 71 -39.88 5.80 2.08
C GLU A 71 -38.84 4.77 1.57
N LEU A 72 -37.71 4.69 2.27
CA LEU A 72 -36.67 3.72 1.96
C LEU A 72 -37.19 2.28 2.09
N PRO A 73 -36.72 1.33 1.25
CA PRO A 73 -37.19 -0.06 1.30
C PRO A 73 -36.85 -0.73 2.65
N ARG A 74 -37.88 -1.21 3.38
CA ARG A 74 -37.74 -1.86 4.71
C ARG A 74 -37.99 -3.37 4.69
N ASN A 75 -37.82 -4.01 3.53
CA ASN A 75 -38.21 -5.40 3.31
C ASN A 75 -37.49 -6.41 4.23
N ALA A 76 -36.30 -6.04 4.73
CA ALA A 76 -35.49 -6.83 5.65
C ALA A 76 -35.47 -6.27 7.09
N GLY A 77 -36.44 -5.40 7.45
CA GLY A 77 -36.46 -4.74 8.74
C GLY A 77 -35.39 -3.64 8.89
N GLN A 78 -34.91 -3.07 7.78
CA GLN A 78 -33.91 -2.01 7.81
C GLN A 78 -34.45 -0.77 8.52
N GLU A 79 -33.63 -0.20 9.38
CA GLU A 79 -33.93 1.01 10.13
C GLU A 79 -32.84 2.06 9.88
N HIS A 80 -33.21 3.33 10.06
CA HIS A 80 -32.26 4.43 9.97
C HIS A 80 -31.83 4.82 11.39
N ARG A 81 -30.53 4.73 11.67
CA ARG A 81 -29.94 5.19 12.93
C ARG A 81 -28.88 6.24 12.68
N VAL A 82 -28.82 7.20 13.59
CA VAL A 82 -27.82 8.27 13.60
C VAL A 82 -27.01 8.13 14.88
N TYR A 83 -25.69 8.04 14.74
CA TYR A 83 -24.75 7.98 15.85
C TYR A 83 -23.99 9.31 15.95
N ASP A 84 -23.78 9.79 17.17
CA ASP A 84 -23.04 11.05 17.41
C ASP A 84 -21.53 10.80 17.46
N LEU A 85 -20.77 11.39 16.54
CA LEU A 85 -19.31 11.31 16.47
C LEU A 85 -18.60 12.50 17.12
N THR A 86 -19.34 13.50 17.60
CA THR A 86 -18.80 14.78 18.08
C THR A 86 -17.75 14.59 19.18
N ALA A 87 -17.97 13.63 20.09
CA ALA A 87 -17.03 13.33 21.18
C ALA A 87 -15.66 12.88 20.68
N TYR A 88 -15.62 12.18 19.54
CA TYR A 88 -14.39 11.70 18.91
C TYR A 88 -13.71 12.79 18.06
N THR A 89 -14.45 13.42 17.16
CA THR A 89 -13.87 14.31 16.13
C THR A 89 -13.50 15.71 16.64
N ARG A 90 -14.04 16.14 17.79
CA ARG A 90 -13.74 17.44 18.40
C ARG A 90 -12.27 17.64 18.74
N TYR A 91 -11.52 16.55 19.01
CA TYR A 91 -10.11 16.62 19.39
C TYR A 91 -9.18 16.45 18.18
N LEU A 92 -9.70 15.97 17.05
CA LEU A 92 -8.96 15.69 15.82
C LEU A 92 -9.01 16.89 14.85
N THR A 93 -8.69 18.08 15.34
CA THR A 93 -8.77 19.33 14.55
C THR A 93 -7.77 19.39 13.40
N GLN A 94 -6.64 18.70 13.55
CA GLN A 94 -5.57 18.65 12.55
C GLN A 94 -5.73 17.52 11.52
N HIS A 95 -6.67 16.60 11.74
CA HIS A 95 -6.95 15.51 10.81
C HIS A 95 -8.02 15.94 9.80
N ASP A 96 -7.74 15.69 8.53
CA ASP A 96 -8.73 15.87 7.46
C ASP A 96 -9.67 14.67 7.46
N ARG A 97 -10.99 14.93 7.55
CA ARG A 97 -12.07 13.92 7.60
C ARG A 97 -11.82 12.76 8.59
N PRO A 98 -11.65 13.03 9.89
CA PRO A 98 -11.41 11.98 10.89
C PRO A 98 -12.52 10.92 10.94
N GLU A 99 -13.76 11.29 10.57
CA GLU A 99 -14.91 10.39 10.48
C GLU A 99 -14.74 9.26 9.46
N GLN A 100 -13.87 9.42 8.45
CA GLN A 100 -13.60 8.37 7.46
C GLN A 100 -13.00 7.12 8.12
N ALA A 101 -12.22 7.28 9.20
CA ALA A 101 -11.70 6.16 9.96
C ALA A 101 -12.83 5.27 10.51
N VAL A 102 -13.94 5.85 10.96
CA VAL A 102 -15.08 5.11 11.48
C VAL A 102 -15.71 4.25 10.37
N ILE A 103 -15.91 4.84 9.19
CA ILE A 103 -16.41 4.12 7.99
C ILE A 103 -15.47 2.97 7.63
N ASP A 104 -14.17 3.24 7.53
CA ASP A 104 -13.18 2.24 7.12
C ASP A 104 -13.17 1.04 8.09
N TRP A 105 -13.28 1.30 9.41
CA TRP A 105 -13.36 0.24 10.41
C TRP A 105 -14.67 -0.54 10.37
N ILE A 106 -15.80 0.12 10.10
CA ILE A 106 -17.09 -0.55 9.89
C ILE A 106 -17.00 -1.48 8.68
N LEU A 107 -16.49 -1.00 7.55
CA LEU A 107 -16.33 -1.81 6.33
C LEU A 107 -15.37 -2.98 6.54
N ARG A 108 -14.35 -2.83 7.38
CA ARG A 108 -13.42 -3.92 7.72
C ARG A 108 -14.06 -5.01 8.58
N GLU A 109 -14.98 -4.66 9.47
CA GLU A 109 -15.65 -5.63 10.34
C GLU A 109 -16.84 -6.30 9.65
N THR A 110 -17.63 -5.52 8.91
CA THR A 110 -18.86 -5.99 8.25
C THR A 110 -18.62 -6.56 6.85
N GLY A 111 -17.46 -6.26 6.26
CA GLY A 111 -17.19 -6.50 4.84
C GLY A 111 -17.83 -5.43 3.96
N THR A 112 -17.33 -5.27 2.73
CA THR A 112 -17.91 -4.33 1.76
C THR A 112 -19.23 -4.85 1.19
N ASP A 113 -19.35 -6.16 1.00
CA ASP A 113 -20.46 -6.75 0.25
C ASP A 113 -21.81 -6.46 0.90
N VAL A 114 -21.87 -6.51 2.24
CA VAL A 114 -23.07 -6.21 3.04
C VAL A 114 -23.67 -4.83 2.71
N TRP A 115 -22.85 -3.85 2.31
CA TRP A 115 -23.29 -2.50 1.99
C TRP A 115 -23.66 -2.27 0.53
N PHE A 116 -23.27 -3.19 -0.37
CA PHE A 116 -23.46 -3.04 -1.82
C PHE A 116 -24.34 -4.14 -2.42
N THR A 117 -24.82 -5.09 -1.62
CA THR A 117 -25.77 -6.13 -2.03
C THR A 117 -27.14 -5.94 -1.36
N GLU A 118 -28.06 -6.87 -1.62
CA GLU A 118 -29.32 -6.92 -0.89
C GLU A 118 -29.08 -7.49 0.53
N PRO A 119 -29.74 -6.96 1.58
CA PRO A 119 -30.72 -5.89 1.56
C PRO A 119 -30.09 -4.49 1.41
N PHE A 120 -30.78 -3.55 0.75
CA PHE A 120 -30.28 -2.18 0.54
C PHE A 120 -29.82 -1.54 1.86
N GLY A 121 -28.57 -1.10 1.88
CA GLY A 121 -27.99 -0.36 3.00
C GLY A 121 -27.23 0.86 2.50
N PHE A 122 -27.10 1.86 3.38
CA PHE A 122 -26.15 2.94 3.15
C PHE A 122 -25.53 3.39 4.47
N MET A 123 -24.34 3.97 4.35
CA MET A 123 -23.65 4.62 5.45
C MET A 123 -23.04 5.92 4.93
N SER A 124 -23.20 6.99 5.71
CA SER A 124 -22.58 8.29 5.44
C SER A 124 -22.16 8.91 6.75
N ALA A 125 -20.92 9.39 6.81
CA ALA A 125 -20.40 10.09 7.97
C ALA A 125 -20.14 11.56 7.64
N THR A 126 -20.48 12.42 8.59
CA THR A 126 -19.96 13.78 8.70
C THR A 126 -19.08 13.84 9.95
N ARG A 127 -18.43 14.98 10.17
CA ARG A 127 -17.61 15.18 11.36
C ARG A 127 -18.37 14.93 12.68
N ASP A 128 -19.66 15.23 12.71
CA ASP A 128 -20.45 15.19 13.94
C ASP A 128 -21.33 13.95 14.03
N GLN A 129 -21.68 13.30 12.90
CA GLN A 129 -22.68 12.26 12.89
C GLN A 129 -22.38 11.15 11.88
N LEU A 130 -22.68 9.92 12.26
CA LEU A 130 -22.72 8.76 11.36
C LEU A 130 -24.17 8.36 11.13
N SER A 131 -24.62 8.45 9.88
CA SER A 131 -25.94 8.05 9.42
C SER A 131 -25.87 6.67 8.76
N VAL A 132 -26.58 5.69 9.31
CA VAL A 132 -26.57 4.30 8.83
C VAL A 132 -27.99 3.80 8.64
N TYR A 133 -28.22 3.19 7.48
CA TYR A 133 -29.44 2.47 7.18
C TYR A 133 -29.12 1.00 6.93
N HIS A 134 -29.51 0.12 7.85
CA HIS A 134 -29.30 -1.32 7.70
C HIS A 134 -30.24 -2.13 8.62
N THR A 135 -30.15 -3.45 8.55
CA THR A 135 -30.80 -4.38 9.50
C THR A 135 -30.27 -4.22 10.93
N PRO A 136 -31.06 -4.63 11.95
CA PRO A 136 -30.67 -4.52 13.36
C PRO A 136 -29.36 -5.24 13.71
N GLU A 137 -29.04 -6.35 13.04
CA GLU A 137 -27.81 -7.14 13.28
C GLU A 137 -26.56 -6.35 12.89
N VAL A 138 -26.58 -5.68 11.73
CA VAL A 138 -25.47 -4.81 11.31
C VAL A 138 -25.35 -3.60 12.22
N HIS A 139 -26.48 -3.05 12.70
CA HIS A 139 -26.47 -1.97 13.67
C HIS A 139 -25.79 -2.35 15.00
N GLN A 140 -25.85 -3.62 15.44
CA GLN A 140 -25.12 -4.07 16.63
C GLN A 140 -23.61 -4.02 16.42
N VAL A 141 -23.13 -4.45 15.24
CA VAL A 141 -21.70 -4.40 14.88
C VAL A 141 -21.23 -2.95 14.77
N VAL A 142 -22.00 -2.12 14.05
CA VAL A 142 -21.70 -0.69 13.90
C VAL A 142 -21.63 0.01 15.26
N ALA A 143 -22.60 -0.23 16.15
CA ALA A 143 -22.60 0.35 17.50
C ALA A 143 -21.33 -0.06 18.28
N GLY A 144 -20.96 -1.34 18.25
CA GLY A 144 -19.75 -1.81 18.93
C GLY A 144 -18.45 -1.18 18.42
N ILE A 145 -18.38 -0.84 17.12
CA ILE A 145 -17.23 -0.12 16.55
C ILE A 145 -17.27 1.34 16.98
N VAL A 146 -18.40 2.01 16.77
CA VAL A 146 -18.61 3.43 17.12
C VAL A 146 -18.33 3.69 18.60
N ASP A 147 -18.75 2.80 19.49
CA ASP A 147 -18.46 2.88 20.93
C ASP A 147 -16.95 2.89 21.22
N ARG A 148 -16.13 2.15 20.46
CA ARG A 148 -14.66 2.17 20.62
C ARG A 148 -14.02 3.50 20.22
N PHE A 149 -14.67 4.25 19.33
CA PHE A 149 -14.23 5.59 18.94
C PHE A 149 -14.67 6.65 19.94
N ILE A 150 -15.92 6.58 20.41
CA ILE A 150 -16.53 7.61 21.27
C ILE A 150 -16.16 7.41 22.74
N ALA A 151 -16.32 6.18 23.25
CA ALA A 151 -16.03 5.84 24.63
C ALA A 151 -14.56 5.44 24.84
N GLY A 152 -13.81 5.30 23.75
CA GLY A 152 -12.38 5.01 23.79
C GLY A 152 -11.55 6.20 24.28
N ASP A 153 -10.24 5.99 24.29
CA ASP A 153 -9.30 7.01 24.74
C ASP A 153 -9.22 8.21 23.78
N ILE A 154 -9.33 9.40 24.34
CA ILE A 154 -9.16 10.66 23.61
C ILE A 154 -7.68 11.02 23.40
N GLN A 155 -6.76 10.37 24.12
CA GLN A 155 -5.34 10.64 24.02
C GLN A 155 -4.69 9.80 22.91
N PRO A 156 -3.67 10.35 22.22
CA PRO A 156 -2.91 9.58 21.28
C PRO A 156 -2.15 8.47 22.02
N GLN A 157 -2.09 7.32 21.37
CA GLN A 157 -1.52 6.11 21.90
C GLN A 157 -0.20 5.81 21.22
N VAL A 158 0.76 5.28 21.96
CA VAL A 158 2.10 5.05 21.42
C VAL A 158 2.24 3.61 20.97
N LEU A 159 2.37 3.44 19.65
CA LEU A 159 2.83 2.19 19.05
C LEU A 159 4.32 2.29 18.77
N HIS A 160 5.10 1.40 19.39
CA HIS A 160 6.50 1.23 19.07
C HIS A 160 6.61 0.24 17.91
N LEU A 161 7.07 0.75 16.77
CA LEU A 161 7.36 -0.03 15.59
C LEU A 161 8.88 -0.23 15.48
N ARG A 162 9.31 -1.49 15.32
CA ARG A 162 10.69 -1.81 14.99
C ARG A 162 10.78 -2.72 13.78
N LEU A 163 11.44 -2.23 12.74
CA LEU A 163 11.73 -2.96 11.51
C LEU A 163 13.18 -3.45 11.53
N MET A 164 13.37 -4.74 11.29
CA MET A 164 14.68 -5.39 11.22
C MET A 164 14.78 -6.24 9.97
N THR A 165 16.00 -6.44 9.47
CA THR A 165 16.31 -7.38 8.39
C THR A 165 17.30 -8.39 8.91
N VAL A 166 17.05 -9.67 8.64
CA VAL A 166 17.92 -10.79 9.05
C VAL A 166 18.29 -11.61 7.82
N GLY A 167 19.59 -11.78 7.55
CA GLY A 167 20.06 -12.51 6.38
C GLY A 167 19.54 -13.96 6.34
N ASN A 168 19.72 -14.71 7.43
CA ASN A 168 19.28 -16.10 7.51
C ASN A 168 18.04 -16.29 8.42
N PRO A 169 16.94 -16.88 7.89
CA PRO A 169 15.67 -17.10 8.61
C PRO A 169 15.73 -18.09 9.80
N ASN A 170 16.88 -18.74 10.04
CA ASN A 170 17.08 -19.71 11.11
C ASN A 170 16.92 -19.15 12.54
N TRP A 171 16.79 -17.82 12.71
CA TRP A 171 16.47 -17.20 14.00
C TRP A 171 15.17 -17.78 14.58
N ARG A 172 14.21 -18.18 13.73
CA ARG A 172 12.94 -18.81 14.14
C ARG A 172 13.17 -20.08 14.97
N ALA A 173 14.14 -20.90 14.62
CA ALA A 173 14.39 -22.17 15.30
C ALA A 173 14.75 -21.96 16.78
N ARG A 174 15.50 -20.90 17.09
CA ARG A 174 15.88 -20.54 18.47
C ARG A 174 14.76 -19.80 19.20
N ALA A 175 13.98 -18.99 18.50
CA ALA A 175 12.87 -18.23 19.08
C ALA A 175 11.57 -19.03 19.20
N HIS A 176 11.47 -20.22 18.60
CA HIS A 176 10.19 -20.93 18.40
C HIS A 176 9.39 -21.11 19.69
N MET A 177 10.05 -21.48 20.79
CA MET A 177 9.39 -21.71 22.09
C MET A 177 8.96 -20.42 22.81
N LEU A 178 9.39 -19.26 22.34
CA LEU A 178 9.07 -17.94 22.92
C LEU A 178 7.88 -17.26 22.23
N MET A 179 7.37 -17.88 21.16
CA MET A 179 6.46 -17.28 20.19
C MET A 179 5.19 -18.11 20.05
N THR A 180 4.02 -17.47 20.11
CA THR A 180 2.72 -18.11 19.84
C THR A 180 2.26 -17.75 18.44
N HIS A 181 2.03 -18.73 17.58
CA HIS A 181 1.64 -18.49 16.19
C HIS A 181 0.25 -17.84 16.07
N VAL A 182 0.12 -16.89 15.15
CA VAL A 182 -1.15 -16.25 14.75
C VAL A 182 -1.42 -16.60 13.28
N PRO A 183 -2.63 -17.05 12.93
CA PRO A 183 -2.98 -17.32 11.53
C PRO A 183 -2.90 -16.03 10.69
N VAL A 184 -2.43 -16.19 9.47
CA VAL A 184 -2.17 -15.12 8.49
C VAL A 184 -2.65 -15.64 7.13
N ASP A 185 -3.38 -14.83 6.39
CA ASP A 185 -3.94 -15.23 5.09
C ASP A 185 -2.96 -14.93 3.93
N SER A 186 -2.05 -13.98 4.12
CA SER A 186 -1.07 -13.53 3.14
C SER A 186 0.02 -14.57 2.95
N PRO A 187 0.28 -15.00 1.71
CA PRO A 187 1.29 -16.01 1.42
C PRO A 187 2.69 -15.50 1.75
N GLY A 188 3.49 -16.36 2.40
CA GLY A 188 4.88 -16.05 2.75
C GLY A 188 5.05 -15.14 3.96
N VAL A 189 3.96 -14.75 4.63
CA VAL A 189 3.97 -13.98 5.87
C VAL A 189 3.67 -14.92 7.04
N GLN A 190 4.36 -14.71 8.16
CA GLN A 190 4.11 -15.42 9.41
C GLN A 190 4.01 -14.42 10.55
N ALA A 191 3.08 -14.66 11.47
CA ALA A 191 2.85 -13.81 12.61
C ALA A 191 2.95 -14.60 13.92
N TRP A 192 3.50 -13.95 14.95
CA TRP A 192 3.54 -14.49 16.30
C TRP A 192 3.24 -13.43 17.35
N LEU A 193 2.70 -13.86 18.48
CA LEU A 193 2.59 -13.09 19.70
C LEU A 193 3.67 -13.50 20.69
N LEU A 194 4.27 -12.49 21.32
CA LEU A 194 5.26 -12.65 22.38
C LEU A 194 4.84 -11.82 23.59
N SER A 195 5.19 -12.26 24.80
CA SER A 195 5.23 -11.33 25.94
C SER A 195 6.32 -10.27 25.70
N LYS A 196 6.22 -9.12 26.37
CA LYS A 196 7.24 -8.06 26.28
C LYS A 196 8.64 -8.55 26.67
N GLU A 197 8.72 -9.44 27.65
CA GLU A 197 9.96 -10.09 28.09
C GLU A 197 10.54 -11.00 27.00
N ASN A 198 9.72 -11.89 26.43
CA ASN A 198 10.14 -12.77 25.35
C ASN A 198 10.57 -11.99 24.11
N ALA A 199 9.87 -10.90 23.78
CA ALA A 199 10.24 -10.01 22.70
C ALA A 199 11.62 -9.39 22.94
N ALA A 200 11.94 -8.95 24.16
CA ALA A 200 13.26 -8.45 24.52
C ALA A 200 14.35 -9.52 24.36
N VAL A 201 14.08 -10.78 24.75
CA VAL A 201 14.99 -11.91 24.55
C VAL A 201 15.26 -12.16 23.07
N VAL A 202 14.21 -12.21 22.24
CA VAL A 202 14.33 -12.41 20.79
C VAL A 202 15.10 -11.25 20.16
N LEU A 203 14.82 -10.01 20.54
CA LEU A 203 15.52 -8.83 20.04
C LEU A 203 17.01 -8.84 20.42
N ASN A 204 17.36 -9.22 21.65
CA ASN A 204 18.75 -9.36 22.07
C ASN A 204 19.46 -10.48 21.28
N MET A 205 18.80 -11.62 21.10
CA MET A 205 19.31 -12.72 20.27
C MET A 205 19.59 -12.25 18.83
N LEU A 206 18.67 -11.48 18.23
CA LEU A 206 18.85 -10.93 16.89
C LEU A 206 20.00 -9.93 16.84
N ARG A 207 20.11 -9.01 17.80
CA ARG A 207 21.19 -8.01 17.87
C ARG A 207 22.59 -8.60 18.00
N GLN A 208 22.71 -9.80 18.57
CA GLN A 208 23.98 -10.51 18.66
C GLN A 208 24.44 -11.12 17.34
N ARG A 209 23.56 -11.17 16.32
CA ARG A 209 23.90 -11.73 15.01
C ARG A 209 24.53 -10.67 14.10
N THR A 210 25.54 -11.09 13.35
CA THR A 210 26.23 -10.22 12.38
C THR A 210 25.40 -9.96 11.12
N ASP A 211 24.45 -10.85 10.80
CA ASP A 211 23.56 -10.78 9.64
C ASP A 211 22.21 -10.11 9.95
N ALA A 212 22.01 -9.59 11.16
CA ALA A 212 20.81 -8.87 11.56
C ALA A 212 21.10 -7.36 11.66
N ARG A 213 20.18 -6.53 11.15
CA ARG A 213 20.26 -5.07 11.23
C ARG A 213 18.89 -4.48 11.56
N GLU A 214 18.89 -3.48 12.43
CA GLU A 214 17.70 -2.65 12.67
C GLU A 214 17.64 -1.58 11.58
N VAL A 215 16.57 -1.61 10.78
CA VAL A 215 16.33 -0.65 9.68
C VAL A 215 15.67 0.61 10.23
N GLN A 216 14.72 0.44 11.15
CA GLN A 216 14.00 1.53 11.78
C GLN A 216 13.46 1.12 13.16
N GLY A 217 13.47 2.06 14.09
CA GLY A 217 12.75 1.98 15.36
C GLY A 217 12.09 3.32 15.64
N VAL A 218 10.76 3.37 15.73
CA VAL A 218 10.00 4.61 15.88
C VAL A 218 8.83 4.44 16.83
N ASP A 219 8.63 5.42 17.70
CA ASP A 219 7.42 5.55 18.53
C ASP A 219 6.41 6.41 17.76
N LEU A 220 5.23 5.84 17.48
CA LEU A 220 4.17 6.46 16.70
C LEU A 220 3.02 6.83 17.64
N PRO A 221 2.81 8.13 17.95
CA PRO A 221 1.61 8.57 18.63
C PRO A 221 0.42 8.60 17.65
N ILE A 222 -0.51 7.67 17.79
CA ILE A 222 -1.67 7.50 16.89
C ILE A 222 -2.98 7.59 17.68
N PHE A 223 -3.95 8.34 17.17
CA PHE A 223 -5.30 8.34 17.72
C PHE A 223 -6.08 7.10 17.28
N ASN A 224 -7.03 6.65 18.12
CA ASN A 224 -7.87 5.50 17.80
C ASN A 224 -8.52 5.62 16.41
N GLY A 225 -8.37 4.56 15.63
CA GLY A 225 -8.82 4.38 14.26
C GLY A 225 -8.09 5.20 13.19
N GLN A 226 -7.34 6.24 13.56
CA GLN A 226 -6.59 7.06 12.61
C GLN A 226 -5.43 6.26 11.99
N THR A 227 -5.02 6.66 10.79
CA THR A 227 -3.96 5.98 10.05
C THR A 227 -2.68 6.81 10.04
N GLU A 228 -1.59 6.28 10.57
CA GLU A 228 -0.26 6.85 10.37
C GLU A 228 0.45 6.19 9.21
N LYS A 229 1.17 7.01 8.42
CA LYS A 229 1.90 6.56 7.24
C LYS A 229 3.39 6.80 7.44
N LEU A 230 4.17 5.75 7.19
CA LEU A 230 5.61 5.77 7.20
C LEU A 230 6.11 5.36 5.82
N SER A 231 6.92 6.19 5.19
CA SER A 231 7.50 5.85 3.90
C SER A 231 8.96 6.25 3.84
N ARG A 232 9.78 5.37 3.28
CA ARG A 232 11.14 5.68 2.90
C ARG A 232 11.34 5.16 1.49
N THR A 233 11.32 6.07 0.53
CA THR A 233 11.55 5.77 -0.88
C THR A 233 12.78 6.49 -1.39
N ARG A 234 13.48 5.88 -2.34
CA ARG A 234 14.65 6.40 -3.01
C ARG A 234 14.47 6.23 -4.51
N GLY A 235 14.72 7.31 -5.24
CA GLY A 235 14.81 7.30 -6.70
C GLY A 235 16.06 6.62 -7.22
N ARG A 236 15.89 5.71 -8.18
CA ARG A 236 16.98 5.10 -8.94
C ARG A 236 16.81 5.40 -10.42
N ASN A 237 17.73 6.20 -10.95
CA ASN A 237 17.73 6.61 -12.35
C ASN A 237 18.29 5.51 -13.26
N TYR A 238 17.77 5.43 -14.48
CA TYR A 238 18.21 4.51 -15.52
C TYR A 238 17.99 5.11 -16.92
N VAL A 239 18.68 4.59 -17.93
CA VAL A 239 18.45 5.02 -19.32
C VAL A 239 17.22 4.29 -19.85
N ARG A 240 16.08 4.97 -19.88
CA ARG A 240 14.80 4.38 -20.29
C ARG A 240 14.73 4.20 -21.78
N ASN A 241 15.19 5.20 -22.53
CA ASN A 241 15.09 5.23 -23.97
C ASN A 241 16.20 6.11 -24.55
N VAL A 242 16.27 6.19 -25.87
CA VAL A 242 17.15 7.07 -26.61
C VAL A 242 16.35 7.79 -27.68
N ARG A 243 16.51 9.11 -27.77
CA ARG A 243 15.82 9.98 -28.74
C ARG A 243 16.80 10.64 -29.68
N GLU A 244 16.37 11.00 -30.89
CA GLU A 244 17.20 11.80 -31.79
C GLU A 244 17.41 13.22 -31.25
N SER A 245 18.65 13.72 -31.28
CA SER A 245 18.92 15.08 -30.81
C SER A 245 18.39 16.12 -31.79
N PRO A 246 17.66 17.15 -31.31
CA PRO A 246 17.24 18.27 -32.15
C PRO A 246 18.40 19.11 -32.68
N GLN A 247 19.53 19.15 -31.96
CA GLN A 247 20.71 19.94 -32.34
C GLN A 247 21.64 19.21 -33.32
N GLY A 248 21.34 17.97 -33.69
CA GLY A 248 22.07 17.20 -34.71
C GLY A 248 23.41 16.60 -34.26
N TRP A 249 23.95 17.01 -33.10
CA TRP A 249 25.13 16.39 -32.49
C TRP A 249 25.13 16.54 -30.96
N PRO A 250 25.24 15.46 -30.16
CA PRO A 250 25.29 14.04 -30.54
C PRO A 250 24.03 13.59 -31.32
N PRO A 251 24.09 12.57 -32.19
CA PRO A 251 22.95 12.16 -33.01
C PRO A 251 21.78 11.62 -32.19
N TYR A 252 22.09 11.03 -31.03
CA TYR A 252 21.14 10.41 -30.13
C TYR A 252 21.42 10.85 -28.69
N GLU A 253 20.36 11.19 -27.96
CA GLU A 253 20.40 11.60 -26.55
C GLU A 253 19.69 10.55 -25.68
N PRO A 254 20.28 10.15 -24.53
CA PRO A 254 19.60 9.27 -23.59
C PRO A 254 18.42 9.99 -22.93
N GLU A 255 17.27 9.32 -22.90
CA GLU A 255 16.11 9.68 -22.10
C GLU A 255 16.17 8.90 -20.78
N THR A 256 16.32 9.62 -19.67
CA THR A 256 16.41 9.03 -18.33
C THR A 256 15.03 8.80 -17.73
N GLY A 257 14.78 7.61 -17.19
CA GLY A 257 13.66 7.31 -16.31
C GLY A 257 14.11 7.15 -14.85
N GLU A 258 13.15 7.14 -13.94
CA GLU A 258 13.38 6.92 -12.50
C GLU A 258 12.44 5.82 -12.00
N VAL A 259 12.96 4.89 -11.18
CA VAL A 259 12.16 3.92 -10.43
C VAL A 259 12.28 4.24 -8.94
N GLN A 260 11.16 4.24 -8.23
CA GLN A 260 11.13 4.42 -6.78
C GLN A 260 11.32 3.07 -6.07
N GLU A 261 12.38 2.95 -5.28
CA GLU A 261 12.68 1.81 -4.41
C GLU A 261 12.40 2.17 -2.95
N GLY A 262 12.06 1.22 -2.10
CA GLY A 262 11.88 1.39 -0.67
C GLY A 262 10.59 0.79 -0.14
N TYR A 263 10.06 1.35 0.95
CA TYR A 263 8.83 0.85 1.56
C TYR A 263 7.84 1.96 1.89
N ARG A 264 6.57 1.58 1.91
CA ARG A 264 5.43 2.35 2.42
C ARG A 264 4.67 1.47 3.40
N LEU A 265 4.51 1.95 4.62
CA LEU A 265 3.82 1.29 5.70
C LEU A 265 2.71 2.21 6.19
N SER A 266 1.55 1.65 6.48
CA SER A 266 0.43 2.34 7.08
C SER A 266 -0.12 1.50 8.21
N LEU A 267 -0.27 2.11 9.38
CA LEU A 267 -0.84 1.47 10.56
C LEU A 267 -2.07 2.23 11.00
N SER A 268 -3.16 1.51 11.25
CA SER A 268 -4.38 2.05 11.83
C SER A 268 -4.74 1.17 13.02
N PRO A 269 -4.49 1.63 14.27
CA PRO A 269 -4.90 0.91 15.46
C PRO A 269 -6.30 1.33 15.91
N LEU A 270 -7.05 0.40 16.48
CA LEU A 270 -8.31 0.64 17.17
C LEU A 270 -8.31 -0.21 18.44
N LEU A 271 -8.43 0.43 19.60
CA LEU A 271 -8.44 -0.30 20.87
C LEU A 271 -9.87 -0.60 21.31
N THR A 272 -10.02 -1.64 22.11
CA THR A 272 -11.24 -1.83 22.89
C THR A 272 -11.37 -0.73 23.93
N THR A 273 -12.59 -0.44 24.39
CA THR A 273 -12.88 0.65 25.35
C THR A 273 -12.11 0.52 26.67
N ASN A 274 -11.72 -0.71 27.04
CA ASN A 274 -10.92 -1.02 28.23
C ASN A 274 -9.40 -1.06 27.97
N ASN A 275 -8.93 -0.74 26.76
CA ASN A 275 -7.53 -0.79 26.33
C ASN A 275 -6.83 -2.16 26.51
N SER A 276 -7.58 -3.26 26.68
CA SER A 276 -7.00 -4.59 26.90
C SER A 276 -6.60 -5.28 25.60
N VAL A 277 -7.30 -4.98 24.50
CA VAL A 277 -7.08 -5.58 23.20
C VAL A 277 -6.91 -4.49 22.17
N ILE A 278 -5.92 -4.67 21.31
CA ILE A 278 -5.64 -3.80 20.18
C ILE A 278 -5.94 -4.53 18.88
N ASP A 279 -6.73 -3.90 18.02
CA ASP A 279 -6.87 -4.29 16.62
C ASP A 279 -6.01 -3.33 15.80
N VAL A 280 -5.12 -3.84 14.95
CA VAL A 280 -4.33 -3.00 14.04
C VAL A 280 -4.50 -3.49 12.63
N MET A 281 -4.88 -2.58 11.74
CA MET A 281 -4.73 -2.79 10.31
C MET A 281 -3.35 -2.36 9.88
N ILE A 282 -2.63 -3.29 9.26
CA ILE A 282 -1.27 -3.09 8.78
C ILE A 282 -1.29 -3.24 7.27
N LYS A 283 -0.95 -2.16 6.58
CA LYS A 283 -0.72 -2.15 5.14
C LYS A 283 0.75 -1.85 4.88
N ALA A 284 1.46 -2.76 4.24
CA ALA A 284 2.87 -2.60 3.93
C ALA A 284 3.14 -2.92 2.47
N GLU A 285 3.96 -2.10 1.83
CA GLU A 285 4.36 -2.23 0.44
C GLU A 285 5.87 -2.01 0.36
N ILE A 286 6.59 -2.97 -0.20
CA ILE A 286 8.04 -2.88 -0.42
C ILE A 286 8.28 -3.04 -1.91
N ASP A 287 9.00 -2.11 -2.51
CA ASP A 287 9.38 -2.09 -3.92
C ASP A 287 10.90 -2.00 -4.04
N GLN A 288 11.53 -2.85 -4.85
CA GLN A 288 12.98 -2.77 -5.06
C GLN A 288 13.34 -3.20 -6.49
N VAL A 289 14.32 -2.54 -7.11
CA VAL A 289 14.89 -3.03 -8.38
C VAL A 289 15.92 -4.11 -8.06
N ASP A 290 15.61 -5.33 -8.48
CA ASP A 290 16.48 -6.50 -8.34
C ASP A 290 17.70 -6.36 -9.25
N LYS A 291 17.46 -5.98 -10.52
CA LYS A 291 18.51 -5.70 -11.51
C LYS A 291 17.98 -4.83 -12.65
N PHE A 292 18.91 -4.23 -13.40
CA PHE A 292 18.62 -3.65 -14.71
C PHE A 292 19.05 -4.63 -15.80
N ASN A 293 18.12 -4.99 -16.69
CA ASN A 293 18.43 -5.78 -17.86
C ASN A 293 18.85 -4.83 -18.97
N HIS A 294 20.14 -4.86 -19.33
CA HIS A 294 20.70 -4.05 -20.39
C HIS A 294 20.25 -4.56 -21.75
N VAL A 295 19.75 -3.66 -22.60
CA VAL A 295 19.40 -3.93 -23.99
C VAL A 295 20.24 -3.01 -24.87
N ASP A 296 21.13 -3.61 -25.64
CA ASP A 296 21.94 -2.86 -26.61
C ASP A 296 21.09 -2.59 -27.87
N LEU A 297 21.06 -1.34 -28.31
CA LEU A 297 20.34 -0.87 -29.49
C LEU A 297 21.33 -0.48 -30.58
N GLU A 298 20.99 -0.87 -31.81
CA GLU A 298 21.70 -0.46 -33.02
C GLU A 298 20.84 0.56 -33.78
N LEU A 299 21.22 1.83 -33.70
CA LEU A 299 20.46 2.94 -34.29
C LEU A 299 21.11 3.43 -35.60
N PRO A 300 20.33 3.70 -36.66
CA PRO A 300 20.87 4.10 -37.95
C PRO A 300 21.39 5.54 -37.95
N LEU A 301 22.62 5.77 -38.41
CA LEU A 301 23.14 7.11 -38.66
C LEU A 301 22.89 7.52 -40.12
N ARG A 302 22.80 8.84 -40.37
CA ARG A 302 22.58 9.40 -41.72
C ARG A 302 23.67 9.04 -42.74
N ASN A 303 24.83 8.59 -42.28
CA ASN A 303 25.98 8.19 -43.09
C ASN A 303 26.08 6.66 -43.31
N GLN A 304 24.98 5.91 -43.16
CA GLN A 304 24.94 4.44 -43.23
C GLN A 304 25.79 3.70 -42.18
N GLN A 305 26.31 4.40 -41.17
CA GLN A 305 26.91 3.77 -40.00
C GLN A 305 25.85 3.46 -38.94
N VAL A 306 26.21 2.64 -37.96
CA VAL A 306 25.32 2.27 -36.85
C VAL A 306 25.85 2.91 -35.57
N HIS A 307 24.98 3.62 -34.85
CA HIS A 307 25.23 4.09 -33.49
C HIS A 307 24.76 3.03 -32.50
N ARG A 308 25.71 2.47 -31.75
CA ARG A 308 25.40 1.53 -30.66
C ARG A 308 25.15 2.30 -29.37
N THR A 309 23.99 2.10 -28.78
CA THR A 309 23.63 2.67 -27.49
C THR A 309 23.00 1.59 -26.61
N ARG A 310 22.77 1.89 -25.35
CA ARG A 310 22.18 0.97 -24.39
C ARG A 310 21.00 1.61 -23.70
N ILE A 311 19.93 0.85 -23.56
CA ILE A 311 18.82 1.15 -22.65
C ILE A 311 18.79 0.10 -21.54
N ASP A 312 18.18 0.48 -20.43
CA ASP A 312 18.04 -0.36 -19.25
C ASP A 312 16.56 -0.64 -19.00
N VAL A 313 16.21 -1.93 -18.84
CA VAL A 313 14.86 -2.34 -18.45
C VAL A 313 14.90 -2.78 -16.97
N PRO A 314 14.26 -2.04 -16.04
CA PRO A 314 14.26 -2.40 -14.62
C PRO A 314 13.46 -3.68 -14.37
N GLN A 315 14.05 -4.61 -13.64
CA GLN A 315 13.34 -5.75 -13.05
C GLN A 315 13.02 -5.43 -11.59
N VAL A 316 11.74 -5.18 -11.30
CA VAL A 316 11.26 -4.81 -9.95
C VAL A 316 10.67 -6.02 -9.25
N VAL A 317 10.99 -6.15 -7.95
CA VAL A 317 10.35 -7.09 -7.04
C VAL A 317 9.51 -6.28 -6.05
N SER A 318 8.25 -6.68 -5.91
CA SER A 318 7.30 -6.05 -5.00
C SER A 318 6.80 -7.06 -3.98
N TRP A 319 6.72 -6.64 -2.72
CA TRP A 319 6.02 -7.37 -1.66
C TRP A 319 4.90 -6.50 -1.09
N ARG A 320 3.78 -7.12 -0.72
CA ARG A 320 2.57 -6.45 -0.26
C ARG A 320 1.97 -7.23 0.91
N LEU A 321 1.54 -6.50 1.93
CA LEU A 321 0.76 -7.00 3.06
C LEU A 321 -0.41 -6.05 3.28
N HIS A 322 -1.59 -6.62 3.49
CA HIS A 322 -2.77 -5.86 3.86
C HIS A 322 -3.63 -6.72 4.77
N GLU A 323 -3.32 -6.68 6.07
CA GLU A 323 -3.95 -7.55 7.05
C GLU A 323 -4.29 -6.85 8.35
N ARG A 324 -5.28 -7.43 9.02
CA ARG A 324 -5.70 -7.04 10.36
C ARG A 324 -5.17 -8.04 11.37
N PHE A 325 -4.53 -7.52 12.40
CA PHE A 325 -4.08 -8.30 13.55
C PHE A 325 -4.83 -7.84 14.79
N ARG A 326 -5.18 -8.80 15.66
CA ARG A 326 -5.85 -8.56 16.94
C ARG A 326 -5.09 -9.28 18.05
N TRP A 327 -4.68 -8.55 19.08
CA TRP A 327 -3.96 -9.14 20.21
C TRP A 327 -4.10 -8.33 21.50
N GLU A 328 -3.70 -8.93 22.61
CA GLU A 328 -3.72 -8.29 23.94
C GLU A 328 -2.65 -7.18 24.03
N SER A 329 -2.98 -6.05 24.64
CA SER A 329 -2.13 -4.84 24.65
C SER A 329 -0.82 -4.99 25.45
N ASP A 330 -0.71 -6.03 26.27
CA ASP A 330 0.50 -6.41 27.01
C ASP A 330 1.47 -7.30 26.19
N LYS A 331 1.06 -7.71 24.98
CA LYS A 331 1.86 -8.53 24.07
C LYS A 331 2.44 -7.72 22.92
N VAL A 332 3.46 -8.30 22.30
CA VAL A 332 4.14 -7.78 21.12
C VAL A 332 3.79 -8.66 19.93
N LEU A 333 3.31 -8.04 18.86
CA LEU A 333 3.14 -8.71 17.58
C LEU A 333 4.48 -8.72 16.84
N LEU A 334 4.94 -9.91 16.45
CA LEU A 334 6.08 -10.11 15.57
C LEU A 334 5.58 -10.63 14.24
N LEU A 335 5.83 -9.86 13.19
CA LEU A 335 5.56 -10.25 11.81
C LEU A 335 6.88 -10.55 11.12
N SER A 336 6.94 -11.70 10.45
CA SER A 336 7.94 -11.98 9.44
C SER A 336 7.29 -11.85 8.07
N CYS A 337 7.81 -10.92 7.28
CA CYS A 337 7.37 -10.65 5.92
C CYS A 337 8.00 -11.61 4.90
N GLY A 338 8.76 -12.60 5.38
CA GLY A 338 9.55 -13.51 4.55
C GLY A 338 10.81 -12.84 3.99
N VAL A 339 11.49 -13.57 3.10
CA VAL A 339 12.72 -13.13 2.45
C VAL A 339 12.36 -12.10 1.37
N VAL A 340 12.44 -10.83 1.75
CA VAL A 340 12.20 -9.69 0.86
C VAL A 340 13.53 -9.13 0.37
N ALA A 341 13.46 -8.34 -0.69
CA ALA A 341 14.59 -7.52 -1.09
C ALA A 341 14.85 -6.47 0.02
N SER A 342 16.08 -6.42 0.51
CA SER A 342 16.49 -5.51 1.57
C SER A 342 16.93 -4.18 0.95
N PRO A 343 16.36 -3.04 1.38
CA PRO A 343 16.84 -1.74 0.96
C PRO A 343 18.27 -1.54 1.50
N GLU A 344 19.24 -1.53 0.59
CA GLU A 344 20.68 -1.29 0.78
C GLU A 344 21.48 -2.27 1.68
N ARG A 345 22.40 -3.00 1.03
CA ARG A 345 23.79 -3.05 1.53
C ARG A 345 24.53 -1.89 0.83
N PRO A 346 25.11 -0.90 1.56
CA PRO A 346 26.06 0.02 0.94
C PRO A 346 27.13 -0.81 0.25
N GLY A 347 27.44 -0.49 -1.00
CA GLY A 347 28.35 -1.24 -1.85
C GLY A 347 29.67 -1.56 -1.15
N GLY A 348 29.76 -2.75 -0.59
CA GLY A 348 31.02 -3.43 -0.37
C GLY A 348 31.32 -4.14 -1.67
N SER A 349 32.27 -3.61 -2.44
CA SER A 349 32.99 -4.40 -3.43
C SER A 349 33.58 -5.61 -2.71
N SER A 350 32.85 -6.72 -2.72
CA SER A 350 33.37 -8.00 -2.24
C SER A 350 34.42 -8.47 -3.23
N PHE A 351 35.67 -8.07 -3.01
CA PHE A 351 36.86 -8.54 -3.73
C PHE A 351 37.11 -10.04 -3.50
N MET A 352 36.34 -10.70 -2.64
CA MET A 352 36.26 -12.14 -2.54
C MET A 352 34.79 -12.58 -2.66
N ASN A 353 34.51 -13.28 -3.76
CA ASN A 353 33.22 -13.88 -4.07
C ASN A 353 32.92 -15.04 -3.09
N LEU A 354 32.52 -14.71 -1.86
CA LEU A 354 32.02 -15.65 -0.84
C LEU A 354 30.49 -15.75 -0.84
N ASP A 355 29.80 -14.99 -1.69
CA ASP A 355 28.34 -15.08 -1.86
C ASP A 355 27.92 -16.45 -2.42
N MET A 356 28.81 -17.13 -3.16
CA MET A 356 28.58 -18.49 -3.67
C MET A 356 28.66 -19.58 -2.58
N LEU A 357 29.35 -19.33 -1.46
CA LEU A 357 29.61 -20.32 -0.40
C LEU A 357 28.62 -20.24 0.77
N THR A 358 27.88 -19.13 0.91
CA THR A 358 26.99 -18.87 2.06
C THR A 358 25.50 -18.86 1.70
N GLY A 359 25.13 -19.07 0.43
CA GLY A 359 23.73 -19.10 -0.01
C GLY A 359 22.97 -17.77 0.16
N ASN A 360 23.67 -16.69 0.51
CA ASN A 360 23.08 -15.37 0.67
C ASN A 360 23.01 -14.69 -0.71
N THR A 361 21.82 -14.70 -1.31
CA THR A 361 21.55 -13.84 -2.48
C THR A 361 21.82 -12.39 -2.09
N SER A 362 22.75 -11.75 -2.79
CA SER A 362 23.13 -10.35 -2.58
C SER A 362 21.87 -9.47 -2.51
N GLY A 363 21.53 -8.97 -1.32
CA GLY A 363 20.42 -8.04 -1.12
C GLY A 363 19.07 -8.64 -0.74
N ARG A 364 18.95 -9.93 -0.41
CA ARG A 364 17.71 -10.46 0.22
C ARG A 364 17.90 -10.77 1.70
N ALA A 365 16.87 -10.49 2.49
CA ALA A 365 16.85 -10.73 3.91
C ALA A 365 15.41 -10.97 4.37
N ASP A 366 15.25 -11.75 5.43
CA ASP A 366 13.99 -11.89 6.13
C ASP A 366 13.66 -10.58 6.86
N ALA A 367 12.59 -9.90 6.44
CA ALA A 367 12.14 -8.67 7.07
C ALA A 367 11.22 -8.97 8.26
N LEU A 368 11.59 -8.45 9.42
CA LEU A 368 10.88 -8.63 10.69
C LEU A 368 10.33 -7.30 11.17
N MET A 369 9.09 -7.30 11.62
CA MET A 369 8.41 -6.13 12.16
C MET A 369 7.85 -6.46 13.54
N PHE A 370 8.34 -5.75 14.54
CA PHE A 370 7.82 -5.80 15.91
C PHE A 370 6.89 -4.62 16.10
N VAL A 371 5.68 -4.90 16.58
CA VAL A 371 4.67 -3.89 16.91
C VAL A 371 4.30 -4.07 18.38
N GLU A 372 4.67 -3.09 19.19
CA GLU A 372 4.41 -3.05 20.62
C GLU A 372 3.50 -1.87 20.97
N PHE A 373 2.51 -2.11 21.83
CA PHE A 373 1.74 -1.05 22.46
C PHE A 373 2.41 -0.59 23.76
N ARG A 374 2.76 0.69 23.83
CA ARG A 374 3.44 1.31 24.97
C ARG A 374 2.52 2.10 25.90
N GLY A 375 1.22 2.12 25.64
CA GLY A 375 0.27 2.90 26.44
C GLY A 375 0.02 4.29 25.88
N ARG A 376 -0.48 5.18 26.74
CA ARG A 376 -0.83 6.56 26.35
C ARG A 376 0.43 7.38 26.14
N ALA A 377 0.38 8.35 25.23
CA ALA A 377 1.50 9.28 25.02
C ALA A 377 1.82 10.10 26.29
N SER A 378 0.79 10.45 27.07
CA SER A 378 0.93 11.16 28.34
C SER A 378 1.70 10.37 29.40
N GLU A 379 1.45 9.06 29.49
CA GLU A 379 2.12 8.15 30.44
C GLU A 379 3.60 7.93 30.04
N ASN A 380 3.87 7.81 28.73
CA ASN A 380 5.24 7.60 28.22
C ASN A 380 6.18 8.80 28.43
N LEU A 381 5.64 10.03 28.54
CA LEU A 381 6.42 11.22 28.86
C LEU A 381 6.98 11.22 30.29
N THR A 382 6.40 10.43 31.20
CA THR A 382 6.89 10.32 32.60
C THR A 382 7.97 9.27 32.80
N THR A 383 8.17 8.34 31.87
CA THR A 383 9.09 7.20 32.02
C THR A 383 10.44 7.34 31.29
N ASN A 384 10.65 8.39 30.50
CA ASN A 384 11.95 8.69 29.90
C ASN A 384 12.59 9.92 30.59
N PRO A 385 13.60 9.77 31.47
CA PRO A 385 14.44 10.89 31.80
C PRO A 385 15.18 11.32 30.54
N ILE A 386 14.79 12.47 29.99
CA ILE A 386 15.50 13.17 28.93
C ILE A 386 16.88 13.54 29.50
N ALA A 387 17.88 12.70 29.27
CA ALA A 387 19.26 13.14 29.34
C ALA A 387 19.47 14.12 28.17
N PRO A 388 19.86 15.38 28.41
CA PRO A 388 20.08 16.35 27.34
C PRO A 388 21.28 15.88 26.51
N ARG A 389 21.01 15.38 25.30
CA ARG A 389 22.02 15.31 24.26
C ARG A 389 22.21 16.71 23.71
N THR A 390 23.29 17.35 24.12
CA THR A 390 23.79 18.59 23.55
C THR A 390 23.96 18.39 22.04
N ALA A 391 23.02 18.90 21.24
CA ALA A 391 23.18 18.98 19.81
C ALA A 391 24.17 20.12 19.52
N THR A 392 25.40 19.77 19.15
CA THR A 392 26.31 20.70 18.48
C THR A 392 25.72 20.99 17.10
N ALA A 393 24.96 22.09 17.02
CA ALA A 393 24.56 22.68 15.77
C ALA A 393 25.82 23.11 15.01
N VAL A 394 26.05 22.52 13.84
CA VAL A 394 27.01 23.05 12.86
C VAL A 394 26.21 24.02 11.98
N PRO A 395 26.44 25.34 12.04
CA PRO A 395 25.74 26.28 11.20
C PRO A 395 26.29 26.20 9.78
N PHE A 396 25.38 26.00 8.84
CA PHE A 396 25.57 26.16 7.42
C PHE A 396 25.58 27.65 7.10
N ASP A 397 26.73 28.33 7.21
CA ASP A 397 27.14 29.45 6.33
C ASP A 397 28.54 29.95 6.71
N ALA A 398 29.55 29.73 5.87
CA ALA A 398 30.80 30.50 5.90
C ALA A 398 31.46 30.48 4.51
N PRO A 399 31.72 31.64 3.90
CA PRO A 399 32.22 31.73 2.54
C PRO A 399 33.71 31.37 2.45
N HIS A 400 34.07 30.58 1.45
CA HIS A 400 35.45 30.29 1.06
C HIS A 400 36.19 31.59 0.71
N ARG A 401 37.22 31.93 1.49
CA ARG A 401 38.34 32.80 1.09
C ARG A 401 39.64 32.03 1.26
N GLY A 402 40.42 31.96 0.18
CA GLY A 402 41.65 31.17 0.10
C GLY A 402 42.93 31.87 0.57
N ARG A 403 44.05 31.34 0.03
CA ARG A 403 45.49 31.51 0.32
C ARG A 403 46.00 30.61 1.44
N TYR A 404 47.09 29.84 1.30
CA TYR A 404 48.18 29.77 0.31
C TYR A 404 48.26 28.42 -0.40
#